data_AF-A0AA40P0W6-F1
#
_entry.id   AF-A0AA40P0W6-F1
#
_cell.length_a   1.000
_cell.length_b   1.000
_cell.length_c   1.000
_cell.angle_alpha   90.00
_cell.angle_beta   90.00
_cell.angle_gamma   90.00
#
_symmetry.space_group_name_H-M   'P 1'
#
loop_
_entity.id
_entity.type
_entity.pdbx_description
1 polymer ?
#
loop_
_entity_poly.entity_id
_entity_poly.type
_entity_poly.pdbx_seq_one_letter_code
_entity_poly.pdbx_strand_id
1 'polypeptide(L)' 'MVVLDENDKVLHSELVTEIANEPDYDAALAVLK' A
#
# COMPACT_ATOMS: atom_id res chain seq x y z
N MET A 1 -0.57 1.25 5.29
CA MET A 1 0.47 1.42 4.27
C MET A 1 -0.08 2.26 3.12
N VAL A 2 0.73 3.11 2.51
CA VAL A 2 0.34 3.92 1.34
C VAL A 2 1.43 3.83 0.29
N VAL A 3 1.06 3.63 -0.98
CA VAL A 3 1.94 3.62 -2.14
C VAL A 3 1.57 4.80 -3.03
N LEU A 4 2.58 5.59 -3.41
CA LEU A 4 2.46 6.77 -4.25
C LEU A 4 3.22 6.56 -5.55
N ASP A 5 2.78 7.20 -6.64
CA ASP A 5 3.55 7.32 -7.86
C ASP A 5 4.47 8.56 -7.87
N GLU A 6 5.18 8.77 -8.97
CA GLU A 6 6.13 9.89 -9.16
C GLU A 6 5.47 11.29 -9.14
N ASN A 7 4.14 11.37 -9.28
CA ASN A 7 3.37 12.61 -9.25
C ASN A 7 2.61 12.80 -7.93
N ASP A 8 3.03 12.12 -6.85
CA ASP A 8 2.40 12.11 -5.53
C ASP A 8 0.95 11.58 -5.53
N LYS A 9 0.53 10.85 -6.56
CA LYS A 9 -0.82 10.27 -6.62
C LYS A 9 -0.84 8.95 -5.87
N VAL A 10 -1.87 8.77 -5.06
CA VAL A 10 -2.10 7.52 -4.31
C VAL A 10 -2.49 6.40 -5.27
N LEU A 11 -1.65 5.36 -5.33
CA LEU A 11 -1.90 4.13 -6.08
C LEU A 11 -2.53 3.04 -5.21
N HIS A 12 -2.11 2.95 -3.94
CA HIS A 12 -2.65 2.01 -2.97
C HIS A 12 -2.70 2.64 -1.59
N SER A 13 -3.78 2.37 -0.87
CA SER A 13 -3.93 2.79 0.53
C SER A 13 -4.57 1.66 1.30
N GLU A 14 -3.87 1.21 2.33
CA GLU A 14 -4.32 0.11 3.16
C GLU A 14 -4.27 0.50 4.63
N LEU A 15 -5.42 0.37 5.28
CA LEU A 15 -5.55 0.52 6.71
C LEU A 15 -5.59 -0.87 7.34
N VAL A 16 -4.50 -1.25 8.00
CA VAL A 16 -4.43 -2.53 8.71
C VAL A 16 -5.36 -2.46 9.92
N THR A 17 -6.23 -3.46 10.04
CA THR A 17 -7.27 -3.50 11.07
C THR A 17 -6.69 -3.67 12.48
N GLU A 18 -5.49 -4.26 12.58
CA GLU A 18 -4.75 -4.43 13.83
C GLU A 18 -3.31 -3.97 13.67
N ILE A 19 -2.78 -3.28 14.68
CA ILE A 19 -1.41 -2.72 14.63
C ILE A 19 -0.35 -3.83 14.60
N ALA A 20 -0.65 -4.98 15.20
CA ALA A 20 0.25 -6.13 15.22
C ALA A 20 0.28 -6.89 13.88
N ASN A 21 -0.67 -6.63 12.98
CA ASN A 21 -0.71 -7.29 11.69
C ASN A 21 0.20 -6.56 10.71
N GLU A 22 0.88 -7.34 9.89
CA GLU A 22 1.66 -6.80 8.78
C GLU A 22 0.71 -6.39 7.63
N PRO A 23 0.98 -5.27 6.94
CA PRO A 23 0.22 -4.87 5.76
C PRO A 23 0.45 -5.83 4.58
N ASP A 24 -0.47 -5.84 3.61
CA ASP A 24 -0.38 -6.69 2.43
C ASP A 24 0.65 -6.17 1.41
N TYR A 25 1.87 -6.68 1.55
CA TYR A 25 2.99 -6.35 0.65
C TYR A 25 2.76 -6.78 -0.80
N ASP A 26 2.01 -7.87 -1.03
CA ASP A 26 1.72 -8.35 -2.38
C ASP A 26 0.77 -7.39 -3.09
N ALA A 27 -0.24 -6.87 -2.38
CA ALA A 27 -1.12 -5.82 -2.90
C ALA A 27 -0.35 -4.54 -3.24
N ALA A 28 0.65 -4.18 -2.42
CA ALA A 28 1.53 -3.03 -2.67
C ALA A 28 2.39 -3.20 -3.93
N LEU A 29 2.91 -4.41 -4.16
CA LEU A 29 3.77 -4.72 -5.30
C LEU A 29 2.96 -4.88 -6.59
N ALA A 30 1.71 -5.32 -6.50
CA ALA A 30 0.84 -5.47 -7.66
C ALA A 30 0.53 -4.13 -8.36
N VAL A 31 0.43 -3.03 -7.61
CA VAL A 31 0.18 -1.68 -8.18
C VAL A 31 1.42 -1.03 -8.80
N LEU A 32 2.61 -1.62 -8.63
CA LEU A 32 3.88 -1.14 -9.21
C LEU A 32 4.24 -1.82 -10.54
N LYS A 33 3.42 -2.76 -11.03
CA LYS A 33 3.63 -3.46 -12.31
C LYS A 33 3.12 -2.68 -13.52
#